data_AF-A0A7H1M9N4-F1
#
_entry.id   AF-A0A7H1M9N4-F1
#
_cell.length_a   1.000
_cell.length_b   1.000
_cell.length_c   1.000
_cell.angle_alpha   90.00
_cell.angle_beta   90.00
_cell.angle_gamma   90.00
#
_symmetry.space_group_name_H-M   'P 1'
#
loop_
_entity.id
_entity.type
_entity.pdbx_description
1 polymer ?
#
loop_
_entity_poly.entity_id
_entity_poly.type
_entity_poly.pdbx_seq_one_letter_code
_entity_poly.pdbx_strand_id
1 'polypeptide(L)'
;MEFLEWVAVDCDFTVRIDMSVLNQLAAFRQTLSGNEPESLGLLVGLVWPTAFWVKAATVPTPFDELNRFWCIRTEKSAEFNFHTLKRLNRQSNHQLHYLGEWHTHPQIQPTPSLTDHINWRMLPENRYFGQDTRLFVILGTESCSRDWLNIQINGTFFDLVVKNDQYSKQNS
;
A
#
# COMPACT_ATOMS: atom_id res chain seq x y z
N MET A 1 12.40 -16.42 -1.30
CA MET A 1 11.21 -15.85 -0.64
C MET A 1 10.39 -15.15 -1.71
N GLU A 2 9.11 -15.47 -1.87
CA GLU A 2 8.25 -14.87 -2.90
C GLU A 2 7.50 -13.61 -2.41
N PHE A 3 7.63 -13.27 -1.12
CA PHE A 3 7.04 -12.09 -0.49
C PHE A 3 7.89 -11.64 0.71
N LEU A 4 7.65 -10.40 1.18
CA LEU A 4 8.04 -9.94 2.51
C LEU A 4 6.79 -9.84 3.40
N GLU A 5 6.99 -9.95 4.71
CA GLU A 5 5.93 -9.93 5.73
C GLU A 5 6.14 -8.79 6.72
N TRP A 6 5.06 -8.07 7.01
CA TRP A 6 4.98 -7.05 8.06
C TRP A 6 3.93 -7.45 9.09
N VAL A 7 4.18 -7.10 10.33
CA VAL A 7 3.28 -7.34 11.47
C VAL A 7 2.89 -6.02 12.12
N ALA A 8 1.63 -5.89 12.50
CA ALA A 8 1.16 -4.71 13.23
C ALA A 8 1.70 -4.72 14.66
N VAL A 9 2.14 -3.57 15.16
CA VAL A 9 2.81 -3.46 16.48
C VAL A 9 1.83 -3.69 17.64
N ASP A 10 0.61 -3.15 17.54
CA ASP A 10 -0.36 -3.13 18.65
C ASP A 10 -1.66 -3.89 18.35
N CYS A 11 -1.70 -4.71 17.30
CA CYS A 11 -2.84 -5.59 17.02
C CYS A 11 -2.41 -6.87 16.28
N ASP A 12 -3.25 -7.91 16.34
CA ASP A 12 -3.06 -9.13 15.56
C ASP A 12 -3.47 -8.88 14.10
N PHE A 13 -2.56 -8.30 13.33
CA PHE A 13 -2.73 -8.12 11.90
C PHE A 13 -1.41 -8.31 11.14
N THR A 14 -1.44 -9.07 10.05
CA THR A 14 -0.27 -9.36 9.21
C THR A 14 -0.49 -8.90 7.78
N VAL A 15 0.53 -8.30 7.18
CA VAL A 15 0.52 -7.92 5.76
C VAL A 15 1.67 -8.61 5.04
N ARG A 16 1.35 -9.37 4.00
CA ARG A 16 2.33 -9.90 3.06
C ARG A 16 2.30 -9.10 1.76
N ILE A 17 3.46 -8.82 1.18
CA ILE A 17 3.56 -8.16 -0.12
C ILE A 17 4.48 -9.00 -1.00
N ASP A 18 3.96 -9.45 -2.15
CA ASP A 18 4.77 -10.19 -3.12
C ASP A 18 5.98 -9.36 -3.57
N MET A 19 7.11 -10.05 -3.76
CA MET A 19 8.35 -9.40 -4.25
C MET A 19 8.14 -8.73 -5.61
N SER A 20 7.28 -9.29 -6.46
CA SER A 20 6.92 -8.69 -7.76
C SER A 20 6.25 -7.32 -7.60
N VAL A 21 5.36 -7.17 -6.60
CA VAL A 21 4.73 -5.88 -6.28
C VAL A 21 5.77 -4.92 -5.72
N LEU A 22 6.59 -5.35 -4.76
CA LEU A 22 7.64 -4.49 -4.20
C LEU A 22 8.61 -3.98 -5.27
N ASN A 23 9.00 -4.85 -6.21
CA ASN A 23 9.85 -4.48 -7.35
C ASN A 23 9.15 -3.50 -8.30
N GLN A 24 7.85 -3.69 -8.57
CA GLN A 24 7.07 -2.76 -9.38
C GLN A 24 6.99 -1.38 -8.71
N LEU A 25 6.69 -1.33 -7.42
CA LEU A 25 6.57 -0.08 -6.67
C LEU A 25 7.93 0.64 -6.55
N ALA A 26 9.02 -0.10 -6.41
CA ALA A 26 10.36 0.46 -6.33
C ALA A 26 10.74 1.31 -7.57
N ALA A 27 10.18 1.01 -8.74
CA ALA A 27 10.41 1.78 -9.96
C ALA A 27 9.81 3.19 -9.93
N PHE A 28 8.92 3.49 -9.00
CA PHE A 28 8.27 4.79 -8.84
C PHE A 28 8.89 5.66 -7.72
N ARG A 29 9.91 5.16 -7.03
CA ARG A 29 10.57 5.91 -5.96
C ARG A 29 11.16 7.20 -6.50
N GLN A 30 10.85 8.29 -5.82
CA GLN A 30 11.49 9.57 -6.07
C GLN A 30 12.92 9.54 -5.54
N THR A 31 13.79 10.38 -6.10
CA THR A 31 15.13 10.60 -5.54
C THR A 31 15.15 11.86 -4.68
N LEU A 32 16.11 11.97 -3.75
CA LEU A 32 16.19 13.11 -2.84
C LEU A 32 16.38 14.45 -3.56
N SER A 33 17.14 14.45 -4.67
CA SER A 33 17.49 15.65 -5.42
C SER A 33 16.87 15.70 -6.83
N GLY A 34 16.12 14.68 -7.24
CA GLY A 34 15.46 14.64 -8.55
C GLY A 34 14.15 15.43 -8.58
N ASN A 35 13.51 15.44 -9.74
CA ASN A 35 12.23 16.09 -9.98
C ASN A 35 11.14 15.07 -10.34
N GLU A 36 11.33 13.80 -9.97
CA GLU A 36 10.33 12.78 -10.19
C GLU A 36 9.05 13.18 -9.46
N PRO A 37 7.88 13.11 -10.11
CA PRO A 37 6.64 13.40 -9.45
C PRO A 37 6.35 12.35 -8.38
N GLU A 38 5.59 12.75 -7.37
CA GLU A 38 4.92 11.82 -6.49
C GLU A 38 4.01 10.92 -7.32
N SER A 39 4.10 9.63 -7.05
CA SER A 39 3.31 8.59 -7.71
C SER A 39 2.32 8.00 -6.72
N LEU A 40 1.17 7.55 -7.22
CA LEU A 40 0.14 6.90 -6.42
C LEU A 40 -0.46 5.68 -7.13
N GLY A 41 -1.11 4.81 -6.36
CA GLY A 41 -1.91 3.72 -6.89
C GLY A 41 -2.69 2.99 -5.81
N LEU A 42 -3.33 1.89 -6.21
CA LEU A 42 -4.14 1.05 -5.34
C LEU A 42 -3.43 -0.29 -5.10
N LEU A 43 -3.59 -0.83 -3.90
CA LEU A 43 -3.09 -2.15 -3.50
C LEU A 43 -4.22 -3.16 -3.63
N VAL A 44 -3.91 -4.32 -4.20
CA VAL A 44 -4.89 -5.36 -4.54
C VAL A 44 -4.38 -6.72 -4.08
N GLY A 45 -5.26 -7.52 -3.48
CA GLY A 45 -4.81 -8.78 -2.90
C GLY A 45 -5.89 -9.60 -2.23
N LEU A 46 -5.43 -10.56 -1.44
CA LEU A 46 -6.26 -11.52 -0.71
C LEU A 46 -6.54 -10.99 0.70
N VAL A 47 -7.72 -11.32 1.24
CA VAL A 47 -8.21 -10.86 2.53
C VAL A 47 -8.53 -12.02 3.47
N TRP A 48 -8.08 -11.92 4.72
CA TRP A 48 -8.42 -12.77 5.85
C TRP A 48 -8.81 -11.91 7.06
N PRO A 49 -9.42 -12.47 8.12
CA PRO A 49 -9.85 -11.69 9.28
C PRO A 49 -8.76 -10.82 9.92
N THR A 50 -7.53 -11.32 9.94
CA THR A 50 -6.36 -10.67 10.56
C THR A 50 -5.16 -10.59 9.61
N ALA A 51 -5.39 -10.70 8.30
CA ALA A 51 -4.29 -10.61 7.35
C ALA A 51 -4.69 -10.13 5.97
N PHE A 52 -3.80 -9.36 5.36
CA PHE A 52 -3.82 -9.07 3.93
C PHE A 52 -2.60 -9.69 3.23
N TRP A 53 -2.80 -10.06 1.98
CA TRP A 53 -1.69 -10.43 1.09
C TRP A 53 -1.81 -9.67 -0.22
N VAL A 54 -0.97 -8.65 -0.40
CA VAL A 54 -0.88 -7.84 -1.60
C VAL A 54 -0.25 -8.67 -2.73
N LYS A 55 -1.03 -8.88 -3.79
CA LYS A 55 -0.65 -9.68 -4.97
C LYS A 55 -0.46 -8.82 -6.23
N ALA A 56 -1.03 -7.61 -6.24
CA ALA A 56 -0.90 -6.66 -7.33
C ALA A 56 -1.00 -5.22 -6.82
N ALA A 57 -0.49 -4.28 -7.60
CA ALA A 57 -0.73 -2.86 -7.41
C ALA A 57 -1.12 -2.22 -8.76
N THR A 58 -1.96 -1.19 -8.71
CA THR A 58 -2.09 -0.30 -9.85
C THR A 58 -0.94 0.71 -9.87
N VAL A 59 -0.67 1.26 -11.04
CA VAL A 59 0.38 2.26 -11.27
C VAL A 59 -0.26 3.61 -11.59
N PRO A 60 0.47 4.73 -11.47
CA PRO A 60 -0.01 6.02 -11.90
C PRO A 60 -0.54 5.96 -13.34
N THR A 61 -1.65 6.65 -13.55
CA THR A 61 -2.32 6.77 -14.83
C THR A 61 -2.00 8.13 -15.47
N PRO A 62 -2.12 8.26 -16.81
CA PRO A 62 -2.02 9.56 -17.47
C PRO A 62 -3.13 10.55 -17.08
N PHE A 63 -4.13 10.12 -16.30
CA PHE A 63 -5.22 10.97 -15.84
C PHE A 63 -4.96 11.53 -14.44
N ASP A 64 -3.92 11.08 -13.75
CA ASP A 64 -3.55 11.65 -12.46
C ASP A 64 -2.89 13.02 -12.66
N GLU A 65 -3.13 13.92 -11.70
CA GLU A 65 -2.38 15.18 -11.63
C GLU A 65 -1.25 14.98 -10.63
N LEU A 66 -0.03 14.94 -11.16
CA LEU A 66 1.16 14.59 -10.40
C LEU A 66 2.13 15.77 -10.33
N ASN A 67 2.59 16.06 -9.13
CA ASN A 67 3.67 17.00 -8.86
C ASN A 67 4.69 16.34 -7.94
N ARG A 68 5.84 16.96 -7.71
CA ARG A 68 6.89 16.38 -6.87
C ARG A 68 6.45 16.14 -5.42
N PHE A 69 5.58 17.00 -4.87
CA PHE A 69 5.22 16.98 -3.45
C PHE A 69 3.72 16.80 -3.20
N TRP A 70 2.97 16.48 -4.26
CA TRP A 70 1.56 16.16 -4.14
C TRP A 70 1.12 15.36 -5.34
N CYS A 71 0.10 14.55 -5.14
CA CYS A 71 -0.57 13.83 -6.20
C CYS A 71 -2.09 13.85 -6.00
N ILE A 72 -2.83 13.89 -7.10
CA ILE A 72 -4.31 13.89 -7.08
C ILE A 72 -4.83 12.81 -8.01
N ARG A 73 -5.60 11.89 -7.43
CA ARG A 73 -6.42 10.95 -8.18
C ARG A 73 -7.64 11.66 -8.73
N THR A 74 -7.62 12.02 -10.01
CA THR A 74 -8.78 12.64 -10.66
C THR A 74 -9.95 11.66 -10.78
N GLU A 75 -11.15 12.16 -11.03
CA GLU A 75 -12.34 11.31 -11.26
C GLU A 75 -12.11 10.29 -12.38
N LYS A 76 -11.46 10.72 -13.47
CA LYS A 76 -11.13 9.84 -14.60
C LYS A 76 -10.10 8.77 -14.23
N SER A 77 -9.11 9.12 -13.41
CA SER A 77 -8.17 8.13 -12.84
C SER A 77 -8.89 7.14 -11.92
N ALA A 78 -9.82 7.63 -11.09
CA ALA A 78 -10.61 6.78 -10.19
C ALA A 78 -11.49 5.79 -10.97
N GLU A 79 -12.17 6.25 -12.03
CA GLU A 79 -12.95 5.38 -12.91
C GLU A 79 -12.06 4.32 -13.58
N PHE A 80 -10.91 4.72 -14.13
CA PHE A 80 -9.97 3.79 -14.74
C PHE A 80 -9.48 2.71 -13.76
N ASN A 81 -9.11 3.13 -12.54
CA ASN A 81 -8.70 2.21 -11.48
C ASN A 81 -9.84 1.28 -11.07
N PHE A 82 -11.08 1.78 -10.96
CA PHE A 82 -12.26 0.96 -10.66
C PHE A 82 -12.48 -0.14 -11.71
N HIS A 83 -12.32 0.16 -13.00
CA HIS A 83 -12.38 -0.85 -14.06
C HIS A 83 -11.22 -1.86 -13.98
N THR A 84 -10.03 -1.40 -13.61
CA THR A 84 -8.87 -2.27 -13.38
C THR A 84 -9.12 -3.25 -12.22
N LEU A 85 -9.65 -2.76 -11.10
CA LEU A 85 -10.03 -3.58 -9.95
C LEU A 85 -11.08 -4.64 -10.32
N LYS A 86 -12.15 -4.24 -11.04
CA LYS A 86 -13.18 -5.18 -11.52
C LYS A 86 -12.59 -6.28 -12.40
N ARG A 87 -11.64 -5.94 -13.26
CA ARG A 87 -10.96 -6.92 -14.13
C ARG A 87 -10.10 -7.89 -13.32
N LEU A 88 -9.26 -7.39 -12.41
CA LEU A 88 -8.42 -8.22 -11.54
C LEU A 88 -9.26 -9.18 -10.70
N ASN A 89 -10.35 -8.67 -10.11
CA ASN A 89 -11.29 -9.49 -9.35
C ASN A 89 -11.87 -10.62 -10.20
N ARG A 90 -12.42 -10.33 -11.39
CA ARG A 90 -12.97 -11.36 -12.30
C ARG A 90 -11.93 -12.39 -12.74
N GLN A 91 -10.73 -11.94 -13.13
CA GLN A 91 -9.66 -12.83 -13.61
C GLN A 91 -9.14 -13.76 -12.50
N SER A 92 -9.18 -13.30 -11.25
CA SER A 92 -8.82 -14.10 -10.07
C SER A 92 -9.94 -15.00 -9.53
N ASN A 93 -11.01 -15.23 -10.31
CA ASN A 93 -12.20 -15.91 -9.83
C ASN A 93 -12.75 -15.31 -8.52
N HIS A 94 -12.83 -13.97 -8.50
CA HIS A 94 -13.34 -13.15 -7.40
C HIS A 94 -12.51 -13.13 -6.10
N GLN A 95 -11.25 -13.59 -6.13
CA GLN A 95 -10.40 -13.66 -4.93
C GLN A 95 -9.61 -12.36 -4.63
N LEU A 96 -9.28 -11.56 -5.65
CA LEU A 96 -8.52 -10.34 -5.48
C LEU A 96 -9.43 -9.14 -5.19
N HIS A 97 -9.15 -8.43 -4.12
CA HIS A 97 -9.91 -7.29 -3.62
C HIS A 97 -9.04 -6.07 -3.40
N TYR A 98 -9.68 -4.90 -3.29
CA TYR A 98 -9.01 -3.65 -2.92
C TYR A 98 -8.57 -3.68 -1.46
N LEU A 99 -7.28 -3.45 -1.20
CA LEU A 99 -6.70 -3.49 0.13
C LEU A 99 -6.42 -2.11 0.70
N GLY A 100 -6.21 -1.10 -0.15
CA GLY A 100 -5.83 0.25 0.26
C GLY A 100 -4.99 0.95 -0.81
N GLU A 101 -4.19 1.93 -0.41
CA GLU A 101 -3.48 2.82 -1.33
C GLU A 101 -1.99 2.91 -1.04
N TRP A 102 -1.22 3.23 -2.08
CA TRP A 102 0.19 3.57 -1.95
C TRP A 102 0.50 4.90 -2.62
N HIS A 103 1.50 5.62 -2.12
CA HIS A 103 2.12 6.75 -2.81
C HIS A 103 3.59 6.91 -2.43
N THR A 104 4.29 7.90 -2.98
CA THR A 104 5.74 8.12 -2.75
C THR A 104 6.01 9.48 -2.13
N HIS A 105 6.94 9.57 -1.18
CA HIS A 105 7.50 10.84 -0.73
C HIS A 105 9.00 10.91 -1.03
N PRO A 106 9.57 12.09 -1.35
CA PRO A 106 11.00 12.26 -1.53
C PRO A 106 11.72 12.37 -0.17
N GLN A 107 11.49 11.39 0.71
CA GLN A 107 11.98 11.31 2.08
C GLN A 107 12.72 9.98 2.31
N ILE A 108 13.80 10.00 3.10
CA ILE A 108 14.51 8.77 3.49
C ILE A 108 13.62 7.89 4.36
N GLN A 109 12.98 8.51 5.35
CA GLN A 109 11.97 7.91 6.21
C GLN A 109 10.67 8.66 5.94
N PRO A 110 9.79 8.11 5.06
CA PRO A 110 8.57 8.80 4.69
C PRO A 110 7.62 8.87 5.87
N THR A 111 6.86 9.96 5.94
CA THR A 111 5.78 10.14 6.93
C THR A 111 4.56 10.73 6.23
N PRO A 112 3.34 10.34 6.62
CA PRO A 112 2.13 10.97 6.08
C PRO A 112 2.10 12.46 6.39
N SER A 113 1.61 13.23 5.43
CA SER A 113 1.28 14.64 5.56
C SER A 113 -0.13 14.82 6.15
N LEU A 114 -0.49 16.06 6.50
CA LEU A 114 -1.87 16.40 6.89
C LEU A 114 -2.86 16.12 5.75
N THR A 115 -2.45 16.37 4.50
CA THR A 115 -3.26 16.12 3.31
C THR A 115 -3.59 14.64 3.17
N ASP A 116 -2.63 13.74 3.45
CA ASP A 116 -2.85 12.29 3.40
C ASP A 116 -3.92 11.86 4.39
N HIS A 117 -3.82 12.33 5.65
CA HIS A 117 -4.82 12.01 6.66
C HIS A 117 -6.22 12.55 6.31
N ILE A 118 -6.32 13.72 5.68
CA ILE A 118 -7.60 14.27 5.21
C ILE A 118 -8.18 13.39 4.10
N ASN A 119 -7.36 13.06 3.09
CA ASN A 119 -7.78 12.22 1.97
C ASN A 119 -8.23 10.84 2.43
N TRP A 120 -7.49 10.21 3.35
CA TRP A 120 -7.84 8.88 3.88
C TRP A 120 -9.15 8.87 4.65
N ARG A 121 -9.50 9.96 5.36
CA ARG A 121 -10.80 10.11 6.02
C ARG A 121 -11.97 10.24 5.06
N MET A 122 -11.71 10.68 3.82
CA MET A 122 -12.72 10.81 2.76
C MET A 122 -12.91 9.51 1.96
N LEU A 123 -12.06 8.50 2.15
CA LEU A 123 -12.18 7.23 1.46
C LEU A 123 -13.46 6.48 1.90
N PRO A 124 -14.14 5.79 0.98
CA PRO A 124 -15.27 4.95 1.34
C PRO A 124 -14.82 3.79 2.23
N GLU A 125 -15.74 3.27 3.05
CA GLU A 125 -15.53 2.07 3.88
C GLU A 125 -15.09 0.87 3.04
N ASN A 126 -14.07 0.15 3.53
CA ASN A 126 -13.54 -1.06 2.94
C ASN A 126 -13.78 -2.24 3.88
N ARG A 127 -15.02 -2.75 3.86
CA ARG A 127 -15.50 -3.72 4.85
C ARG A 127 -15.10 -5.15 4.52
N TYR A 128 -14.29 -5.76 5.39
CA TYR A 128 -14.00 -7.19 5.39
C TYR A 128 -14.25 -7.77 6.77
N PHE A 129 -14.93 -8.91 6.86
CA PHE A 129 -15.20 -9.58 8.14
C PHE A 129 -15.81 -8.67 9.22
N GLY A 130 -16.64 -7.71 8.81
CA GLY A 130 -17.30 -6.74 9.70
C GLY A 130 -16.45 -5.53 10.12
N GLN A 131 -15.21 -5.43 9.65
CA GLN A 131 -14.27 -4.35 9.99
C GLN A 131 -13.99 -3.47 8.77
N ASP A 132 -13.90 -2.15 8.96
CA ASP A 132 -13.39 -1.23 7.94
C ASP A 132 -11.86 -1.27 7.98
N THR A 133 -11.23 -1.89 6.99
CA THR A 133 -9.78 -2.16 7.00
C THR A 133 -9.09 -1.68 5.73
N ARG A 134 -8.06 -0.84 5.87
CA ARG A 134 -7.31 -0.27 4.74
C ARG A 134 -5.81 -0.27 5.03
N LEU A 135 -5.02 -0.72 4.06
CA LEU A 135 -3.57 -0.68 4.08
C LEU A 135 -3.06 0.59 3.41
N PHE A 136 -2.17 1.32 4.07
CA PHE A 136 -1.51 2.49 3.52
C PHE A 136 0.00 2.26 3.46
N VAL A 137 0.60 2.62 2.33
CA VAL A 137 2.04 2.49 2.08
C VAL A 137 2.56 3.81 1.52
N ILE A 138 3.59 4.37 2.14
CA ILE A 138 4.33 5.52 1.59
C ILE A 138 5.75 5.07 1.32
N LEU A 139 6.13 5.12 0.05
CA LEU A 139 7.46 4.76 -0.40
C LEU A 139 8.41 5.93 -0.22
N GLY A 140 9.51 5.69 0.49
CA GLY A 140 10.61 6.64 0.62
C GLY A 140 11.58 6.55 -0.56
N THR A 141 12.70 7.26 -0.45
CA THR A 141 13.76 7.26 -1.47
C THR A 141 14.67 6.03 -1.40
N GLU A 142 14.59 5.24 -0.34
CA GLU A 142 15.47 4.08 -0.12
C GLU A 142 14.77 2.76 -0.48
N SER A 143 14.73 1.79 0.44
CA SER A 143 14.25 0.43 0.20
C SER A 143 12.94 0.15 0.92
N CYS A 144 12.26 -0.92 0.51
CA CYS A 144 10.94 -1.29 1.06
C CYS A 144 10.93 -1.55 2.57
N SER A 145 12.06 -1.88 3.19
CA SER A 145 12.16 -2.05 4.64
C SER A 145 12.14 -0.73 5.41
N ARG A 146 12.24 0.42 4.73
CA ARG A 146 12.19 1.78 5.30
C ARG A 146 10.96 2.57 4.89
N ASP A 147 10.08 1.96 4.09
CA ASP A 147 8.80 2.57 3.75
C ASP A 147 7.91 2.67 4.98
N TRP A 148 7.01 3.65 4.96
CA TRP A 148 5.99 3.78 5.99
C TRP A 148 4.82 2.88 5.60
N LEU A 149 4.52 1.89 6.44
CA LEU A 149 3.39 1.01 6.25
C LEU A 149 2.51 1.07 7.49
N ASN A 150 1.21 1.19 7.27
CA ASN A 150 0.25 1.24 8.37
C ASN A 150 -1.05 0.58 7.95
N ILE A 151 -1.64 -0.19 8.86
CA ILE A 151 -2.97 -0.76 8.68
C ILE A 151 -3.96 0.05 9.51
N GLN A 152 -5.00 0.56 8.85
CA GLN A 152 -6.12 1.19 9.52
C GLN A 152 -7.23 0.15 9.74
N ILE A 153 -7.71 0.00 10.98
CA ILE A 153 -8.85 -0.83 11.34
C ILE A 153 -9.85 0.02 12.12
N ASN A 154 -11.08 0.16 11.59
CA ASN A 154 -12.17 0.95 12.17
C ASN A 154 -11.75 2.38 12.54
N GLY A 155 -10.93 3.01 11.67
CA GLY A 155 -10.42 4.37 11.85
C GLY A 155 -9.13 4.49 12.67
N THR A 156 -8.71 3.44 13.37
CA THR A 156 -7.45 3.43 14.16
C THR A 156 -6.29 2.92 13.32
N PHE A 157 -5.16 3.63 13.35
CA PHE A 157 -3.92 3.30 12.64
C PHE A 157 -3.00 2.44 13.51
N PHE A 158 -2.39 1.42 12.92
CA PHE A 158 -1.41 0.54 13.54
C PHE A 158 -0.17 0.44 12.65
N ASP A 159 0.98 0.82 13.18
CA ASP A 159 2.25 0.73 12.45
C ASP A 159 2.57 -0.73 12.10
N LEU A 160 3.02 -0.94 10.86
CA LEU A 160 3.46 -2.23 10.35
C LEU A 160 4.98 -2.26 10.29
N VAL A 161 5.58 -3.20 11.01
CA VAL A 161 7.05 -3.40 11.02
C VAL A 161 7.41 -4.68 10.29
N VAL A 162 8.53 -4.66 9.55
CA VAL A 162 9.03 -5.84 8.85
C VAL A 162 9.28 -6.95 9.88
N LYS A 163 8.75 -8.15 9.62
CA LYS A 163 9.04 -9.31 10.43
C LYS A 163 10.49 -9.75 10.17
N ASN A 164 11.38 -9.44 11.11
CA ASN A 164 12.75 -9.92 11.05
C ASN A 164 12.80 -11.42 11.37
N ASP A 165 13.38 -12.23 10.48
CA ASP A 165 13.65 -13.67 10.67
C ASP A 165 14.73 -13.92 11.74
N GLN A 166 14.56 -13.45 12.98
CA GLN A 166 15.45 -13.74 14.11
C GLN A 166 14.96 -14.91 14.99
N TYR A 167 14.23 -15.88 14.43
CA TYR A 167 13.86 -17.12 15.13
C TYR A 167 14.05 -18.40 14.29
N SER A 168 15.06 -18.42 13.43
CA SER A 168 15.43 -19.62 12.67
C SER A 168 16.94 -19.77 12.57
N LYS A 169 17.62 -19.84 13.73
CA LYS A 169 18.96 -20.47 13.95
C LYS A 169 19.44 -20.36 15.42
N GLN A 170 18.68 -20.91 16.35
CA GLN A 170 19.22 -21.45 17.61
C GLN A 170 18.44 -22.71 17.93
N ASN A 171 18.82 -23.81 17.26
CA ASN A 171 18.59 -25.21 17.63
C ASN A 171 19.09 -26.06 16.45
N SER A 172 20.41 -26.19 16.36
CA SER A 172 21.12 -27.24 15.62
C SER A 172 22.47 -27.43 16.28
#